data_AF-A0A2G8KUC8-F1
#
_entry.id   AF-A0A2G8KUC8-F1
#
_cell.length_a   1.000
_cell.length_b   1.000
_cell.length_c   1.000
_cell.angle_alpha   90.00
_cell.angle_beta   90.00
_cell.angle_gamma   90.00
#
_symmetry.space_group_name_H-M   'P 1'
#
loop_
_entity.id
_entity.type
_entity.pdbx_description
1 polymer ?
#
loop_
_entity_poly.entity_id
_entity_poly.type
_entity_poly.pdbx_seq_one_letter_code
_entity_poly.pdbx_strand_id
1 'polypeptide(L)'
;MNGYFEFIDTNDMTVMNSREHFMATDVEWDPSGRYVVTGVSWWSHKSDQLFSTFSGRQCLLGVNFQGKLLQKCAREKFCQLLWRPRPKSLLDKEQVKEIKKNMKVYTKQFELKIVRPD
;
A
#
# COMPACT_ATOMS: atom_id res chain seq x y z
N MET A 1 -0.64 2.04 -22.08
CA MET A 1 -1.50 1.09 -21.33
C MET A 1 -1.88 1.76 -20.02
N ASN A 2 -3.17 2.01 -19.79
CA ASN A 2 -3.63 2.59 -18.53
C ASN A 2 -3.65 1.47 -17.48
N GLY A 3 -2.91 1.61 -16.39
CA GLY A 3 -2.98 0.68 -15.27
C GLY A 3 -4.24 0.97 -14.46
N TYR A 4 -5.19 0.04 -14.47
CA TYR A 4 -6.43 0.13 -13.72
C TYR A 4 -6.44 -0.97 -12.65
N PHE A 5 -6.74 -0.59 -11.41
CA PHE A 5 -6.65 -1.43 -10.22
C PHE A 5 -7.98 -1.46 -9.48
N GLU A 6 -8.38 -2.64 -9.04
CA GLU A 6 -9.58 -2.84 -8.22
C GLU A 6 -9.19 -3.48 -6.88
N PHE A 7 -9.79 -2.97 -5.82
CA PHE A 7 -9.66 -3.48 -4.47
C PHE A 7 -10.89 -4.33 -4.20
N ILE A 8 -10.70 -5.64 -4.08
CA ILE A 8 -11.77 -6.61 -3.89
C ILE A 8 -11.67 -7.17 -2.47
N ASP A 9 -12.76 -7.11 -1.69
CA ASP A 9 -12.85 -7.80 -0.41
C ASP A 9 -13.08 -9.29 -0.66
N THR A 10 -12.23 -10.15 -0.09
CA THR A 10 -12.31 -11.60 -0.27
C THR A 10 -13.42 -12.25 0.56
N ASN A 11 -14.02 -11.55 1.52
CA ASN A 11 -15.08 -12.11 2.35
C ASN A 11 -16.41 -12.23 1.59
N ASP A 12 -16.74 -11.22 0.80
CA ASP A 12 -18.00 -11.12 0.05
C ASP A 12 -17.80 -10.91 -1.46
N MET A 13 -16.55 -10.90 -1.93
CA MET A 13 -16.15 -10.67 -3.32
C MET A 13 -16.64 -9.33 -3.88
N THR A 14 -16.83 -8.34 -3.01
CA THR A 14 -17.27 -7.00 -3.42
C THR A 14 -16.10 -6.13 -3.83
N VAL A 15 -16.30 -5.32 -4.87
CA VAL A 15 -15.34 -4.29 -5.26
C VAL A 15 -15.50 -3.11 -4.29
N MET A 16 -14.52 -2.94 -3.42
CA MET A 16 -14.47 -1.85 -2.44
C MET A 16 -14.08 -0.52 -3.09
N ASN A 17 -13.17 -0.56 -4.06
CA ASN A 17 -12.64 0.65 -4.68
C ASN A 17 -11.98 0.34 -6.03
N SER A 18 -11.94 1.34 -6.90
CA SER A 18 -11.25 1.27 -8.18
C SER A 18 -10.36 2.51 -8.36
N ARG A 19 -9.16 2.31 -8.89
CA ARG A 19 -8.15 3.36 -9.04
C ARG A 19 -7.39 3.19 -10.34
N GLU A 20 -7.07 4.33 -10.93
CA GLU A 20 -6.17 4.39 -12.07
C GLU A 20 -4.77 4.82 -11.60
N HIS A 21 -3.77 4.09 -12.05
CA HIS A 21 -2.37 4.48 -11.99
C HIS A 21 -1.75 4.22 -13.36
N PHE A 22 -1.68 5.30 -14.14
CA PHE A 22 -1.16 5.28 -15.50
C PHE A 22 0.27 4.72 -15.54
N MET A 23 0.51 3.75 -16.43
CA MET A 23 1.79 3.06 -16.59
C MET A 23 2.32 2.34 -15.35
N ALA A 24 1.47 2.01 -14.36
CA ALA A 24 1.89 1.19 -13.23
C ALA A 24 2.48 -0.14 -13.70
N THR A 25 3.68 -0.45 -13.21
CA THR A 25 4.44 -1.67 -13.52
C THR A 25 4.45 -2.62 -12.34
N ASP A 26 4.52 -2.07 -11.13
CA ASP A 26 4.77 -2.83 -9.90
C ASP A 26 3.68 -2.52 -8.87
N VAL A 27 3.19 -3.57 -8.20
CA VAL A 27 2.19 -3.50 -7.12
C VAL A 27 2.65 -4.40 -5.98
N GLU A 28 2.75 -3.83 -4.78
CA GLU A 28 3.13 -4.58 -3.59
C GLU A 28 2.29 -4.25 -2.35
N TRP A 29 1.89 -5.30 -1.65
CA TRP A 29 1.27 -5.22 -0.33
C TRP A 29 2.30 -5.20 0.78
N ASP A 30 2.06 -4.37 1.79
CA ASP A 30 2.86 -4.43 3.00
C ASP A 30 2.61 -5.77 3.74
N PRO A 31 3.60 -6.32 4.47
CA PRO A 31 3.45 -7.60 5.18
C PRO A 31 2.30 -7.64 6.21
N SER A 32 1.75 -6.49 6.60
CA SER A 32 0.57 -6.36 7.45
C SER A 32 -0.76 -6.29 6.71
N GLY A 33 -0.75 -6.13 5.39
CA GLY A 33 -1.95 -6.05 4.54
C GLY A 33 -2.76 -4.76 4.69
N ARG A 34 -2.21 -3.72 5.30
CA ARG A 34 -2.90 -2.44 5.54
C ARG A 34 -2.65 -1.42 4.44
N TYR A 35 -1.50 -1.53 3.77
CA TYR A 35 -1.07 -0.59 2.75
C TYR A 35 -0.69 -1.32 1.46
N VAL A 36 -1.07 -0.72 0.34
CA VAL A 36 -0.62 -1.08 -1.01
C VAL A 36 0.25 0.04 -1.53
N VAL A 37 1.33 -0.33 -2.22
CA VAL A 37 2.14 0.62 -2.99
C VAL A 37 2.11 0.20 -4.44
N THR A 38 1.97 1.20 -5.31
CA THR A 38 2.04 1.01 -6.75
C THR A 38 3.09 1.96 -7.32
N GLY A 39 3.86 1.50 -8.29
CA GLY A 39 4.99 2.24 -8.85
C GLY A 39 5.14 2.03 -10.35
N VAL A 40 5.87 2.96 -10.98
CA VAL A 40 6.29 2.88 -12.39
C VAL A 40 7.81 2.77 -12.40
N SER A 41 8.33 1.57 -12.66
CA SER A 41 9.76 1.29 -12.70
C SER A 41 10.41 1.80 -13.97
N TRP A 42 11.59 2.39 -13.78
CA TRP A 42 12.46 2.87 -14.84
C TRP A 42 12.91 1.74 -15.78
N TRP A 43 13.10 0.52 -15.25
CA TRP A 43 13.57 -0.62 -16.04
C TRP A 43 12.60 -1.04 -17.14
N SER A 44 11.30 -0.81 -16.95
CA SER A 44 10.24 -1.25 -17.85
C SER A 44 10.10 -0.36 -19.10
N HIS A 45 10.63 0.87 -19.08
CA HIS A 45 10.51 1.84 -20.16
C HIS A 45 11.87 2.30 -20.68
N LYS A 46 12.55 1.45 -21.46
CA LYS A 46 13.89 1.72 -22.02
C LYS A 46 13.92 2.56 -23.31
N SER A 47 12.78 2.87 -23.91
CA SER A 47 12.75 3.44 -25.27
C SER A 47 11.47 4.24 -25.50
N ASP A 48 11.44 5.50 -25.08
CA ASP A 48 10.60 6.49 -25.76
C ASP A 48 11.19 7.89 -25.57
N GLN A 49 11.48 8.57 -26.67
CA GLN A 49 11.98 9.96 -26.68
C GLN A 49 10.92 10.96 -26.17
N LEU A 50 9.64 10.56 -26.14
CA LEU A 50 8.52 11.25 -25.49
C LEU A 50 8.43 10.98 -23.98
N PHE A 51 9.13 9.96 -23.47
CA PHE A 51 9.18 9.65 -22.04
C PHE A 51 9.87 10.78 -21.27
N SER A 52 10.83 11.48 -21.88
CA SER A 52 11.57 12.57 -21.22
C SER A 52 10.71 13.73 -20.70
N THR A 53 9.50 13.93 -21.23
CA THR A 53 8.64 15.07 -20.85
C THR A 53 7.56 14.68 -19.83
N PHE A 54 7.20 13.39 -19.72
CA PHE A 54 6.20 12.87 -18.76
C PHE A 54 6.79 11.98 -17.66
N SER A 55 8.05 11.53 -17.81
CA SER A 55 8.88 10.76 -16.86
C SER A 55 9.32 11.57 -15.63
N GLY A 56 8.64 12.68 -15.38
CA GLY A 56 8.63 13.35 -14.11
C GLY A 56 7.73 12.59 -13.13
N ARG A 57 8.25 11.49 -12.58
CA ARG A 57 8.07 11.14 -11.17
C ARG A 57 6.65 10.71 -10.70
N GLN A 58 6.43 9.40 -10.53
CA GLN A 58 5.28 8.95 -9.74
C GLN A 58 5.47 7.56 -9.11
N CYS A 59 5.78 7.55 -7.81
CA CYS A 59 5.41 6.46 -6.91
C CYS A 59 4.15 6.89 -6.17
N LEU A 60 3.05 6.15 -6.29
CA LEU A 60 1.89 6.33 -5.43
C LEU A 60 2.18 5.54 -4.15
N LEU A 61 2.54 6.26 -3.09
CA LEU A 61 2.87 5.69 -1.79
C LEU A 61 1.61 5.62 -0.92
N GLY A 62 1.15 4.39 -0.72
CA GLY A 62 0.17 4.07 0.29
C GLY A 62 -1.23 4.33 -0.19
N VAL A 63 -1.85 3.32 -0.77
CA VAL A 63 -3.29 3.19 -0.75
C VAL A 63 -3.62 2.38 0.51
N ASN A 64 -4.45 2.90 1.41
CA ASN A 64 -4.99 2.06 2.48
C ASN A 64 -5.73 0.87 1.86
N PHE A 65 -5.90 -0.23 2.60
CA PHE A 65 -6.67 -1.40 2.17
C PHE A 65 -8.07 -1.07 1.58
N GLN A 66 -8.64 0.09 1.94
CA GLN A 66 -9.92 0.64 1.44
C GLN A 66 -9.82 1.40 0.11
N GLY A 67 -8.66 1.47 -0.54
CA GLY A 67 -8.50 2.24 -1.78
C GLY A 67 -8.29 3.76 -1.59
N LYS A 68 -8.05 4.24 -0.37
CA LYS A 68 -7.77 5.66 -0.08
C LYS A 68 -6.30 5.98 -0.30
N LEU A 69 -6.02 6.93 -1.20
CA LEU A 69 -4.67 7.46 -1.41
C LEU A 69 -4.19 8.23 -0.17
N LEU A 70 -3.03 7.84 0.35
CA LEU A 70 -2.34 8.51 1.46
C LEU A 70 -1.33 9.53 0.95
N GLN A 71 -0.45 9.10 0.05
CA GLN A 71 0.65 9.94 -0.41
C GLN A 71 1.05 9.66 -1.85
N LYS A 72 1.51 10.71 -2.51
CA LYS A 72 2.05 10.65 -3.87
C LYS A 72 3.45 11.22 -3.82
N CYS A 73 4.43 10.39 -4.15
CA CYS A 73 5.84 10.74 -4.06
C CYS A 73 6.49 10.65 -5.43
N ALA A 74 7.18 11.72 -5.77
CA ALA A 74 7.76 11.91 -7.07
C ALA A 74 9.27 11.60 -6.99
N ARG A 75 9.72 10.46 -7.52
CA ARG A 75 11.14 10.06 -7.56
C ARG A 75 11.65 9.90 -8.99
N GLU A 76 12.84 10.42 -9.26
CA GLU A 76 13.54 10.21 -10.53
C GLU A 76 14.27 8.86 -10.54
N LYS A 77 14.32 8.21 -11.70
CA LYS A 77 15.00 6.90 -11.90
C LYS A 77 14.60 5.83 -10.86
N PHE A 78 13.33 5.82 -10.48
CA PHE A 78 12.80 4.80 -9.57
C PHE A 78 12.97 3.41 -10.18
N CYS A 79 13.67 2.51 -9.49
CA CYS A 79 13.95 1.17 -10.00
C CYS A 79 12.95 0.15 -9.47
N GLN A 80 12.84 0.04 -8.14
CA GLN A 80 11.95 -0.90 -7.47
C GLN A 80 11.62 -0.41 -6.07
N LEU A 81 10.51 -0.90 -5.52
CA LEU A 81 10.16 -0.77 -4.11
C LEU A 81 9.82 -2.16 -3.61
N LEU A 82 10.46 -2.55 -2.51
CA LEU A 82 10.20 -3.79 -1.81
C LEU A 82 9.87 -3.47 -0.37
N TRP A 83 8.79 -4.03 0.15
CA TRP A 83 8.54 -3.95 1.58
C TRP A 83 9.58 -4.75 2.36
N ARG A 84 10.08 -4.19 3.47
CA ARG A 84 10.95 -4.94 4.38
C ARG A 84 10.17 -6.12 4.97
N PRO A 85 10.67 -7.37 4.85
CA PRO A 85 10.03 -8.52 5.48
C PRO A 85 9.89 -8.30 6.98
N ARG A 86 8.70 -8.57 7.51
CA ARG A 86 8.44 -8.44 8.95
C ARG A 86 9.01 -9.67 9.66
N PRO A 87 9.87 -9.50 10.69
CA PRO A 87 10.35 -10.62 11.49
C PRO A 87 9.18 -11.35 12.15
N LYS A 88 9.40 -12.62 12.51
CA LYS A 88 8.39 -13.44 13.18
C LYS A 88 7.94 -12.76 14.47
N SER A 89 6.64 -12.80 14.72
CA SER A 89 6.06 -12.28 15.96
C SER A 89 6.72 -12.95 17.17
N LEU A 90 7.06 -12.16 18.18
CA LEU A 90 7.51 -12.65 19.48
C LEU A 90 6.35 -13.19 20.33
N LEU A 91 5.11 -13.00 19.89
CA LEU A 91 3.92 -13.43 20.61
C LEU A 91 3.64 -14.91 20.39
N ASP A 92 3.33 -15.58 21.48
CA ASP A 92 2.85 -16.96 21.46
C ASP A 92 1.44 -17.07 20.90
N LYS A 93 1.08 -18.26 20.44
CA LYS A 93 -0.24 -18.53 19.83
C LYS A 93 -1.40 -18.20 20.78
N GLU A 94 -1.21 -18.39 22.08
CA GLU A 94 -2.21 -18.08 23.11
C GLU A 94 -2.41 -16.58 23.27
N GLN A 95 -1.33 -15.81 23.34
CA GLN A 95 -1.37 -14.36 23.39
C GLN A 95 -2.04 -13.77 22.15
N VAL A 96 -1.77 -14.32 20.95
CA VAL A 96 -2.43 -13.90 19.72
C VAL A 96 -3.95 -14.17 19.78
N LYS A 97 -4.40 -15.28 20.36
CA LYS A 97 -5.83 -15.56 20.55
C LYS A 97 -6.48 -14.59 21.52
N GLU A 98 -5.82 -14.30 22.63
CA GLU A 98 -6.32 -13.33 23.61
C GLU A 98 -6.45 -11.94 23.01
N ILE A 99 -5.42 -11.48 22.27
CA ILE A 99 -5.46 -10.19 21.56
C ILE A 99 -6.62 -10.12 20.58
N LYS A 100 -6.86 -11.20 19.81
CA LYS A 100 -8.00 -11.27 18.89
C LYS A 100 -9.35 -11.18 19.61
N LYS A 101 -9.49 -11.82 20.78
CA LYS A 101 -10.72 -11.74 21.60
C LYS A 101 -10.97 -10.33 22.13
N ASN A 102 -9.91 -9.66 22.54
CA ASN A 102 -9.96 -8.33 23.17
C ASN A 102 -9.76 -7.17 22.18
N MET A 103 -9.79 -7.43 20.86
CA MET A 103 -9.46 -6.46 19.81
C MET A 103 -10.26 -5.15 19.95
N LYS A 104 -11.57 -5.22 20.26
CA LYS A 104 -12.43 -4.04 20.42
C LYS A 104 -11.96 -3.09 21.53
N VAL A 105 -11.36 -3.62 22.59
CA VAL A 105 -10.82 -2.82 23.70
C VAL A 105 -9.56 -2.10 23.24
N TYR A 106 -8.66 -2.82 22.56
CA TYR A 106 -7.43 -2.23 22.01
C TYR A 106 -7.70 -1.17 20.95
N THR A 107 -8.70 -1.37 20.08
CA THR A 107 -9.10 -0.37 19.07
C THR A 107 -9.46 0.96 19.74
N LYS A 108 -10.34 0.94 20.75
CA LYS A 108 -10.75 2.14 21.50
C LYS A 108 -9.55 2.85 22.15
N GLN A 109 -8.65 2.07 22.78
CA GLN A 109 -7.45 2.63 23.41
C GLN A 109 -6.49 3.24 22.40
N PHE A 110 -6.36 2.63 21.22
CA PHE A 110 -5.44 3.09 20.17
C PHE A 110 -5.94 4.38 19.51
N GLU A 111 -7.24 4.47 19.21
CA GLU A 111 -7.87 5.67 18.66
C GLU A 111 -7.70 6.88 19.60
N LEU A 112 -7.92 6.69 20.90
CA LEU A 112 -7.73 7.74 21.90
C LEU A 112 -6.29 8.26 21.97
N LYS A 113 -5.31 7.37 21.77
CA LYS A 113 -3.87 7.71 21.84
C LYS A 113 -3.36 8.39 20.57
N ILE A 114 -3.85 8.00 19.39
CA ILE A 114 -3.39 8.59 18.11
C ILE A 114 -3.84 10.05 17.97
N VAL A 115 -4.97 10.43 18.57
CA VAL A 115 -5.52 11.79 18.44
C VAL A 115 -4.71 12.84 19.24
N ARG A 116 -3.66 12.46 19.98
CA ARG A 116 -2.78 13.43 20.66
C ARG A 116 -1.32 13.35 20.22
N PRO A 117 -0.93 14.17 19.26
CA PRO A 117 0.39 14.77 19.19
C PRO A 117 0.29 16.25 19.59
N ASP A 118 0.84 16.59 20.75
CA ASP A 118 1.37 17.95 20.97
C ASP A 118 2.67 18.07 20.16
#